data_AF-A0A528B9P7-F1
#
_entry.id   AF-A0A528B9P7-F1
#
_cell.length_a   1.000
_cell.length_b   1.000
_cell.length_c   1.000
_cell.angle_alpha   90.00
_cell.angle_beta   90.00
_cell.angle_gamma   90.00
#
_symmetry.space_group_name_H-M   'P 1'
#
loop_
_entity.id
_entity.type
_entity.pdbx_description
1 polymer ?
#
loop_
_entity_poly.entity_id
_entity_poly.type
_entity_poly.pdbx_seq_one_letter_code
_entity_poly.pdbx_strand_id
1 'polypeptide(L)'
;MSAKVFDSDASLDERRVIIRRCGGDVEMAELPWGLQPSEIGGRPFTVVRAEGRTFPSHRCLVPASEFRHRSRGKAYSFSLADGDWFYFAGVWRPATRDWPEAYAILTIEANDDVAPFHD
;
A
#
# COMPACT_ATOMS: atom_id res chain seq x y z
N MET A 1 -15.10 0.30 14.37
CA MET A 1 -14.23 1.04 13.43
C MET A 1 -13.89 0.05 12.32
N SER A 2 -14.16 0.35 11.05
CA SER A 2 -13.96 -0.61 9.96
C SER A 2 -12.76 -0.17 9.11
N ALA A 3 -11.68 -0.95 9.08
CA ALA A 3 -10.60 -0.74 8.12
C ALA A 3 -11.11 -1.03 6.70
N LYS A 4 -10.60 -0.28 5.72
CA LYS A 4 -11.04 -0.42 4.34
C LYS A 4 -10.38 -1.66 3.73
N VAL A 5 -11.16 -2.47 3.01
CA VAL A 5 -10.62 -3.58 2.20
C VAL A 5 -9.62 -3.02 1.19
N PHE A 6 -8.44 -3.62 1.13
CA PHE A 6 -7.42 -3.30 0.13
C PHE A 6 -7.68 -4.07 -1.16
N ASP A 7 -8.05 -3.38 -2.24
CA ASP A 7 -8.19 -4.01 -3.56
C ASP A 7 -6.94 -3.65 -4.37
N SER A 8 -6.20 -4.66 -4.86
CA SER A 8 -5.01 -4.43 -5.68
C SER A 8 -5.31 -3.68 -6.97
N ASP A 9 -6.56 -3.73 -7.43
CA ASP A 9 -7.05 -3.09 -8.65
C ASP A 9 -7.82 -1.79 -8.34
N ALA A 10 -7.75 -1.28 -7.10
CA ALA A 10 -8.39 -0.04 -6.71
C ALA A 10 -7.94 1.14 -7.58
N SER A 11 -8.84 2.12 -7.77
CA SER A 11 -8.51 3.36 -8.46
C SER A 11 -7.37 4.09 -7.75
N LEU A 12 -6.49 4.71 -8.53
CA LEU A 12 -5.41 5.57 -8.03
C LEU A 12 -5.95 6.84 -7.34
N ASP A 13 -7.19 7.22 -7.62
CA ASP A 13 -7.89 8.32 -6.95
C ASP A 13 -8.39 7.93 -5.55
N GLU A 14 -8.33 6.64 -5.21
CA GLU A 14 -8.79 6.15 -3.92
C GLU A 14 -7.79 6.54 -2.82
N ARG A 15 -8.24 7.44 -1.93
CA ARG A 15 -7.49 7.78 -0.73
C ARG A 15 -7.66 6.69 0.33
N ARG A 16 -6.57 6.43 1.05
CA ARG A 16 -6.55 5.49 2.18
C ARG A 16 -5.85 6.12 3.37
N VAL A 17 -6.30 5.75 4.56
CA VAL A 17 -5.61 6.11 5.80
C VAL A 17 -4.26 5.40 5.81
N ILE A 18 -3.21 6.17 6.07
CA ILE A 18 -1.91 5.67 6.46
C ILE A 18 -1.62 6.11 7.89
N ILE A 19 -0.86 5.31 8.62
CA ILE A 19 -0.35 5.61 9.95
C ILE A 19 1.14 5.94 9.79
N ARG A 20 1.57 7.14 10.18
CA ARG A 20 2.98 7.56 10.07
C ARG A 20 3.47 8.25 11.34
N ARG A 21 4.79 8.32 11.50
CA ARG A 21 5.40 9.18 12.50
C ARG A 21 5.64 10.58 11.94
N CYS A 22 5.18 11.60 12.66
CA CYS A 22 5.35 13.01 12.34
C CYS A 22 5.71 13.78 13.63
N GLY A 23 6.81 14.53 13.65
CA GLY A 23 7.18 15.36 14.81
C GLY A 23 7.48 14.61 16.11
N GLY A 24 7.64 13.28 16.08
CA GLY A 24 7.80 12.43 17.27
C GLY A 24 6.53 11.70 17.68
N ASP A 25 5.37 12.13 17.18
CA ASP A 25 4.07 11.52 17.41
C ASP A 25 3.65 10.60 16.27
N VAL A 26 2.58 9.83 16.51
CA VAL A 26 1.91 9.01 15.50
C VAL A 26 0.64 9.70 15.05
N GLU A 27 0.46 9.83 13.74
CA GLU A 27 -0.74 10.40 13.13
C GLU A 27 -1.34 9.46 12.09
N MET A 28 -2.64 9.66 11.84
CA MET A 28 -3.37 9.07 10.73
C MET A 28 -3.58 10.13 9.65
N ALA A 29 -3.16 9.85 8.43
CA ALA A 29 -3.30 10.76 7.29
C ALA A 29 -3.98 10.04 6.12
N GLU A 30 -4.95 10.68 5.47
CA GLU A 30 -5.57 10.13 4.26
C GLU A 30 -4.82 10.58 3.01
N LEU A 31 -4.15 9.65 2.34
CA LEU A 31 -3.33 9.95 1.15
C LEU A 31 -3.80 9.15 -0.07
N PRO A 32 -3.64 9.68 -1.30
CA PRO A 32 -3.79 8.91 -2.53
C PRO A 32 -2.72 7.81 -2.63
N TRP A 33 -3.11 6.69 -3.22
CA TRP A 33 -2.24 5.55 -3.48
C TRP A 33 -1.59 5.67 -4.87
N GLY A 34 -0.28 5.90 -4.90
CA GLY A 34 0.49 6.10 -6.13
C GLY A 34 1.51 7.22 -6.01
N LEU A 35 2.79 6.86 -5.92
CA LEU A 35 3.88 7.83 -5.94
C LEU A 35 4.15 8.37 -7.35
N GLN A 36 4.75 9.56 -7.41
CA GLN A 36 5.08 10.25 -8.65
C GLN A 36 5.97 9.36 -9.53
N PRO A 37 5.62 9.16 -10.82
CA PRO A 37 6.49 8.47 -11.78
C PRO A 37 7.78 9.26 -12.03
N SER A 38 8.86 8.55 -12.34
CA SER A 38 10.12 9.19 -12.78
C SER A 38 10.00 9.77 -14.21
N GLU A 39 9.14 9.17 -15.02
CA GLU A 39 8.86 9.59 -16.40
C GLU A 39 7.68 10.55 -16.43
N ILE A 40 7.81 11.61 -17.24
CA ILE A 40 6.72 12.59 -17.44
C ILE A 40 5.55 11.87 -18.14
N GLY A 41 4.37 11.91 -17.52
CA GLY A 41 3.18 11.21 -18.01
C GLY A 41 3.17 9.71 -17.73
N GLY A 42 4.14 9.19 -16.96
CA GLY A 42 4.18 7.80 -16.54
C GLY A 42 3.02 7.41 -15.62
N ARG A 43 2.85 6.11 -15.38
CA ARG A 43 1.86 5.60 -14.42
C ARG A 43 2.37 5.74 -12.99
N PRO A 44 1.51 6.09 -12.02
CA PRO A 44 1.90 6.17 -10.62
C PRO A 44 2.47 4.85 -10.08
N PHE A 45 3.49 4.94 -9.24
CA PHE A 45 4.06 3.78 -8.57
C PHE A 45 3.23 3.43 -7.33
N THR A 46 2.42 2.39 -7.44
CA THR A 46 1.54 1.93 -6.35
C THR A 46 2.23 0.93 -5.42
N VAL A 47 3.15 0.14 -5.96
CA VAL A 47 3.90 -0.88 -5.21
C VAL A 47 5.40 -0.75 -5.43
N VAL A 48 6.18 -1.11 -4.42
CA VAL A 48 7.65 -1.11 -4.45
C VAL A 48 8.17 -2.43 -3.90
N ARG A 49 8.95 -3.17 -4.70
CA ARG A 49 9.66 -4.37 -4.23
C ARG A 49 10.68 -4.00 -3.16
N ALA A 50 10.61 -4.64 -1.99
CA ALA A 50 11.38 -4.26 -0.81
C ALA A 50 12.73 -4.98 -0.69
N GLU A 51 12.88 -6.13 -1.34
CA GLU A 51 14.06 -6.98 -1.23
C GLU A 51 15.35 -6.25 -1.63
N GLY A 52 16.37 -6.35 -0.77
CA GLY A 52 17.66 -5.67 -0.96
C GLY A 52 17.61 -4.14 -0.82
N ARG A 53 16.48 -3.57 -0.38
CA ARG A 53 16.31 -2.10 -0.22
C ARG A 53 16.16 -1.71 1.25
N THR A 54 16.54 -0.47 1.54
CA THR A 54 16.36 0.14 2.85
C THR A 54 15.51 1.40 2.74
N PHE A 55 14.61 1.60 3.69
CA PHE A 55 13.71 2.76 3.73
C PHE A 55 13.94 3.55 5.03
N PRO A 56 14.97 4.43 5.07
CA PRO A 56 15.37 5.09 6.31
C PRO A 56 14.37 6.17 6.78
N SER A 57 13.51 6.67 5.88
CA SER A 57 12.59 7.77 6.17
C SER A 57 11.24 7.59 5.47
N HIS A 58 10.26 8.38 5.89
CA HIS A 58 8.90 8.41 5.33
C HIS A 58 8.22 7.04 5.27
N ARG A 59 8.41 6.24 6.33
CA ARG A 59 7.72 4.97 6.50
C ARG A 59 6.31 5.20 7.01
N CYS A 60 5.38 4.37 6.58
CA CYS A 60 4.02 4.32 7.10
C CYS A 60 3.50 2.88 7.17
N LEU A 61 2.39 2.71 7.89
CA LEU A 61 1.58 1.49 7.88
C LEU A 61 0.24 1.79 7.22
N VAL A 62 -0.26 0.87 6.41
CA VAL A 62 -1.57 0.97 5.76
C VAL A 62 -2.48 -0.10 6.36
N PRO A 63 -3.43 0.28 7.24
CA PRO A 63 -4.37 -0.68 7.80
C PRO A 63 -5.35 -1.19 6.74
N ALA A 64 -5.58 -2.50 6.72
CA ALA A 64 -6.57 -3.14 5.86
C ALA A 64 -7.21 -4.34 6.57
N SER A 65 -8.53 -4.47 6.49
CA SER A 65 -9.23 -5.64 7.04
C SER A 65 -8.95 -6.90 6.22
N GLU A 66 -8.81 -6.72 4.91
CA GLU A 66 -8.60 -7.78 3.92
C GLU A 66 -7.79 -7.22 2.77
N PHE A 67 -7.10 -8.08 2.02
CA PHE A 67 -6.66 -7.72 0.67
C PHE A 67 -7.27 -8.62 -0.39
N ARG A 68 -7.63 -8.02 -1.52
CA ARG A 68 -8.18 -8.69 -2.69
C ARG A 68 -7.16 -8.74 -3.80
N HIS A 69 -7.08 -9.89 -4.45
CA HIS A 69 -6.21 -10.13 -5.59
C HIS A 69 -6.99 -10.83 -6.70
N ARG A 70 -6.77 -10.42 -7.95
CA ARG A 70 -7.33 -11.08 -9.12
C ARG A 70 -6.21 -11.75 -9.91
N SER A 71 -6.31 -13.07 -10.09
CA SER A 71 -5.43 -13.83 -10.99
C SER A 71 -6.22 -14.92 -11.70
N ARG A 72 -5.85 -15.21 -12.95
CA ARG A 72 -6.45 -16.27 -13.80
C ARG A 72 -7.98 -16.22 -13.87
N GLY A 73 -8.55 -15.01 -13.93
CA GLY A 73 -10.00 -14.80 -14.01
C GLY A 73 -10.77 -15.09 -12.72
N LYS A 74 -10.08 -15.31 -11.59
CA LYS A 74 -10.67 -15.51 -10.27
C LYS A 74 -10.33 -14.35 -9.35
N ALA A 75 -11.25 -14.03 -8.44
CA ALA A 75 -11.06 -13.05 -7.39
C ALA A 75 -10.87 -13.77 -6.05
N TYR A 76 -9.79 -13.45 -5.36
CA TYR A 76 -9.44 -13.98 -4.05
C TYR A 76 -9.50 -12.85 -3.02
N SER A 77 -9.93 -13.18 -1.80
CA SER A 77 -9.84 -12.29 -0.63
C SER A 77 -9.04 -13.00 0.45
N PHE A 78 -8.13 -12.28 1.07
CA PHE A 78 -7.27 -12.78 2.13
C PHE A 78 -7.53 -11.96 3.40
N SER A 79 -7.69 -12.66 4.52
CA SER A 79 -7.83 -12.10 5.87
C SER A 79 -6.89 -12.83 6.81
N LEU A 80 -6.48 -12.19 7.91
CA LEU A 80 -5.73 -12.87 8.95
C LEU A 80 -6.63 -13.91 9.64
N ALA A 81 -6.06 -15.08 9.96
CA ALA A 81 -6.81 -16.21 10.52
C ALA A 81 -7.35 -15.95 11.93
N ASP A 82 -6.74 -15.02 12.66
CA ASP A 82 -7.16 -14.55 13.99
C ASP A 82 -8.24 -13.45 13.95
N GLY A 83 -8.57 -12.94 12.76
CA GLY A 83 -9.53 -11.86 12.57
C GLY A 83 -8.98 -10.46 12.82
N ASP A 84 -7.66 -10.29 13.02
CA ASP A 84 -7.03 -8.98 13.12
C ASP A 84 -6.86 -8.32 11.73
N TRP A 85 -6.33 -7.10 11.71
CA TRP A 85 -6.09 -6.32 10.50
C TRP A 85 -4.66 -6.47 10.00
N PHE A 86 -4.51 -6.40 8.68
CA PHE A 86 -3.21 -6.17 8.08
C PHE A 86 -2.73 -4.76 8.36
N TYR A 87 -1.42 -4.63 8.53
CA TYR A 87 -0.71 -3.35 8.53
C TYR A 87 0.38 -3.41 7.48
N PHE A 88 0.03 -3.11 6.23
CA PHE A 88 1.00 -3.16 5.14
C PHE A 88 2.08 -2.10 5.34
N ALA A 89 3.34 -2.51 5.21
CA ALA A 89 4.44 -1.57 5.19
C ALA A 89 4.34 -0.69 3.95
N GLY A 90 4.47 0.62 4.12
CA GLY A 90 4.41 1.58 3.04
C GLY A 90 5.50 2.64 3.15
N VAL A 91 5.69 3.36 2.05
CA VAL A 91 6.49 4.57 1.99
C VAL A 91 5.66 5.71 1.44
N TRP A 92 5.70 6.86 2.09
CA TRP A 92 5.05 8.07 1.63
C TRP A 92 6.06 9.09 1.12
N ARG A 93 5.59 10.07 0.36
CA ARG A 93 6.40 11.20 -0.11
C ARG A 93 5.62 12.50 0.05
N PRO A 94 6.28 13.59 0.49
CA PRO A 94 5.64 14.90 0.55
C PRO A 94 5.20 15.34 -0.85
N ALA A 95 4.25 16.27 -0.89
CA ALA A 95 3.80 16.86 -2.15
C ALA A 95 4.98 17.54 -2.89
N THR A 96 4.99 17.40 -4.21
CA THR A 96 5.82 18.19 -5.12
C THR A 96 4.95 19.23 -5.81
N ARG A 97 5.54 20.02 -6.72
CA ARG A 97 4.78 21.01 -7.51
C ARG A 97 3.66 20.35 -8.32
N ASP A 98 3.92 19.15 -8.84
CA ASP A 98 3.06 18.49 -9.83
C ASP A 98 2.45 17.18 -9.30
N TRP A 99 2.74 16.81 -8.04
CA TRP A 99 2.24 15.59 -7.43
C TRP A 99 1.80 15.81 -5.99
N PRO A 100 0.62 15.30 -5.58
CA PRO A 100 0.20 15.42 -4.18
C PRO A 100 1.10 14.61 -3.26
N GLU A 101 0.98 14.86 -1.96
CA GLU A 101 1.47 13.92 -0.96
C GLU A 101 0.79 12.57 -1.19
N ALA A 102 1.58 11.51 -1.31
CA ALA A 102 1.09 10.20 -1.75
C ALA A 102 1.91 9.08 -1.12
N TYR A 103 1.45 7.84 -1.25
CA TYR A 103 2.16 6.67 -0.74
C TYR A 103 2.15 5.49 -1.71
N ALA A 104 3.07 4.55 -1.50
CA ALA A 104 3.13 3.25 -2.13
C ALA A 104 3.28 2.15 -1.07
N ILE A 105 2.80 0.95 -1.38
CA ILE A 105 2.93 -0.22 -0.52
C ILE A 105 4.20 -0.98 -0.88
N LEU A 106 4.87 -1.51 0.14
CA LEU A 106 6.02 -2.38 -0.03
C LEU A 106 5.52 -3.80 -0.28
N THR A 107 6.03 -4.44 -1.33
CA THR A 107 5.75 -5.83 -1.66
C THR A 107 7.00 -6.67 -1.48
N ILE A 108 6.76 -7.95 -1.15
CA ILE A 108 7.77 -8.99 -1.08
C ILE A 108 7.33 -10.21 -1.90
N GLU A 109 8.19 -11.21 -2.01
CA GLU A 109 7.83 -12.55 -2.46
C GLU A 109 6.61 -13.08 -1.69
N ALA A 110 5.67 -13.66 -2.43
CA ALA A 110 4.47 -14.24 -1.83
C ALA A 110 4.85 -15.46 -0.98
N ASN A 111 4.26 -15.57 0.20
CA ASN A 111 4.45 -16.73 1.06
C ASN A 111 3.64 -17.95 0.55
N ASP A 112 3.80 -19.09 1.21
CA ASP A 112 3.13 -20.34 0.83
C ASP A 112 1.59 -20.26 0.84
N ASP A 113 1.01 -19.36 1.62
CA ASP A 113 -0.44 -19.14 1.68
C ASP A 113 -0.97 -18.37 0.47
N VAL A 114 -0.17 -17.45 -0.08
CA VAL A 114 -0.59 -16.52 -1.14
C VAL A 114 -0.07 -16.98 -2.51
N ALA A 115 1.12 -17.57 -2.58
CA ALA A 115 1.78 -17.98 -3.83
C ALA A 115 0.90 -18.85 -4.74
N PRO A 116 0.09 -19.82 -4.26
CA PRO A 116 -0.78 -20.62 -5.12
C PRO A 116 -1.87 -19.82 -5.86
N PHE A 117 -2.17 -18.62 -5.37
CA PHE A 117 -3.23 -17.74 -5.86
C PHE A 117 -2.68 -16.51 -6.59
N HIS A 118 -1.36 -16.34 -6.61
CA HIS A 118 -0.66 -15.20 -7.18
C HIS A 118 0.33 -15.68 -8.26
N ASP A 119 -0.04 -15.49 -9.53
CA ASP A 119 0.79 -15.67 -10.74
C ASP A 119 0.26 -14.78 -11.86
#